data_AF-A0AAU3KF64-F1
#
_entry.id   AF-A0AAU3KF64-F1
#
_cell.length_a   1.000
_cell.length_b   1.000
_cell.length_c   1.000
_cell.angle_alpha   90.00
_cell.angle_beta   90.00
_cell.angle_gamma   90.00
#
_symmetry.space_group_name_H-M   'P 1'
#
loop_
_entity.id
_entity.type
_entity.pdbx_description
1 polymer ?
#
loop_
_entity_poly.entity_id
_entity_poly.type
_entity_poly.pdbx_seq_one_letter_code
_entity_poly.pdbx_strand_id
1 'polypeptide(L)'
;MAENKTTITARPTTRDELQALAKPNESLDAVISRLITHFKSTQTRNRLAWETRIAKDRKDPAAVAWAEKQADLLAARLTQRQAAQG
;
A
#
# COMPACT_ATOMS: atom_id res chain seq x y z
N MET A 1 -17.99 22.08 2.59
CA MET A 1 -17.61 20.76 3.13
C MET A 1 -16.83 21.02 4.41
N ALA A 2 -17.35 20.62 5.58
CA ALA A 2 -16.65 20.85 6.84
C ALA A 2 -15.38 19.97 6.89
N GLU A 3 -14.22 20.59 7.08
CA GLU A 3 -12.98 19.85 7.33
C GLU A 3 -13.08 19.14 8.68
N ASN A 4 -13.16 17.81 8.67
CA ASN A 4 -13.06 16.99 9.87
C ASN A 4 -11.63 17.07 10.42
N LYS A 5 -11.35 18.13 11.18
CA LYS A 5 -10.06 18.35 11.82
C LYS A 5 -9.81 17.24 12.85
N THR A 6 -8.71 16.52 12.65
CA THR A 6 -8.27 15.41 13.51
C THR A 6 -6.89 15.72 14.05
N THR A 7 -6.65 15.42 15.33
CA THR A 7 -5.33 15.60 15.95
C THR A 7 -4.47 14.36 15.73
N ILE A 8 -3.22 14.55 15.30
CA ILE A 8 -2.25 13.47 15.08
C ILE A 8 -1.11 13.62 16.09
N THR A 9 -0.85 12.56 16.87
CA THR A 9 0.32 12.51 17.75
C THR A 9 1.54 12.08 16.95
N ALA A 10 2.59 12.90 16.95
CA ALA A 10 3.86 12.61 16.29
C ALA A 10 5.03 12.83 17.26
N ARG A 11 6.20 12.26 16.93
CA ARG A 11 7.44 12.53 17.67
C ARG A 11 7.83 14.01 17.46
N PRO A 12 8.45 14.68 18.45
CA PRO A 12 8.88 16.08 18.30
C PRO A 12 9.75 16.30 17.06
N THR A 13 10.70 15.40 16.79
CA THR A 13 11.57 15.48 15.61
C THR A 13 10.80 15.45 14.29
N THR A 14 9.72 14.66 14.21
CA THR A 14 8.87 14.60 13.02
C THR A 14 8.08 15.88 12.82
N ARG A 15 7.67 16.57 13.89
CA ARG A 15 7.03 17.88 13.78
C ARG A 15 7.98 18.93 13.21
N ASP A 16 9.23 18.93 13.67
CA ASP A 16 10.25 19.88 13.21
C ASP A 16 10.61 19.63 11.74
N GLU A 17 10.74 18.37 11.34
CA GLU A 17 10.92 17.97 9.94
C GLU A 17 9.76 18.41 9.05
N LEU A 18 8.51 18.24 9.50
CA LEU A 18 7.33 18.70 8.75
C LEU A 18 7.31 20.22 8.61
N GLN A 19 7.75 20.95 9.63
CA GLN A 19 7.84 22.41 9.59
C GLN A 19 8.96 22.88 8.64
N ALA A 20 10.07 22.14 8.54
CA ALA A 20 11.14 22.41 7.59
C ALA A 20 10.70 22.18 6.12
N LEU A 21 9.71 21.31 5.89
CA LEU A 21 9.13 21.03 4.56
C LEU A 21 8.09 22.07 4.11
N ALA A 22 7.69 22.99 4.98
CA ALA A 22 6.72 24.03 4.68
C ALA A 22 7.31 25.07 3.74
N LYS A 23 6.57 25.39 2.68
CA LYS A 23 6.86 26.56 1.82
C LYS A 23 6.58 27.86 2.58
N PRO A 24 7.11 29.02 2.12
CA PRO A 24 6.75 30.31 2.67
C PRO A 24 5.22 30.48 2.67
N ASN A 25 4.66 30.85 3.82
CA ASN A 25 3.22 31.01 4.07
C ASN A 25 2.38 29.71 3.98
N GLU A 26 2.99 28.52 3.96
CA GLU A 26 2.28 27.24 4.02
C GLU A 26 2.04 26.83 5.48
N SER A 27 0.79 26.49 5.82
CA SER A 27 0.46 25.96 7.15
C SER A 27 0.93 24.50 7.27
N LEU A 28 1.21 24.05 8.50
CA LEU A 28 1.57 22.66 8.76
C LEU A 28 0.47 21.68 8.28
N ASP A 29 -0.79 22.08 8.39
CA ASP A 29 -1.94 21.32 7.89
C ASP A 29 -1.93 21.18 6.36
N ALA A 30 -1.56 22.24 5.63
CA ALA A 30 -1.40 22.20 4.19
C ALA A 30 -0.24 21.27 3.77
N VAL A 31 0.87 21.29 4.52
CA VAL A 31 2.00 20.35 4.31
C VAL A 31 1.54 18.90 4.49
N ILE A 32 0.85 18.61 5.59
CA ILE A 32 0.34 17.26 5.89
C ILE A 32 -0.64 16.81 4.79
N SER A 33 -1.57 17.67 4.38
CA SER A 33 -2.53 17.40 3.31
C SER A 33 -1.85 17.12 1.97
N ARG A 34 -0.80 17.87 1.63
CA ARG A 34 0.03 17.65 0.43
C ARG A 34 0.75 16.31 0.48
N LEU A 35 1.33 15.94 1.62
CA LEU A 35 2.00 14.66 1.81
C LEU A 35 1.04 13.47 1.73
N ILE A 36 -0.14 13.58 2.35
CA ILE A 36 -1.21 12.56 2.26
C ILE A 36 -1.63 12.38 0.81
N THR A 37 -1.84 13.48 0.07
CA THR A 37 -2.22 13.43 -1.34
C THR A 37 -1.14 12.76 -2.18
N HIS A 38 0.13 13.10 -1.94
CA HIS A 38 1.26 12.48 -2.61
C HIS A 38 1.32 10.98 -2.33
N PHE A 39 1.18 10.57 -1.07
CA PHE A 39 1.17 9.17 -0.68
C PHE A 39 0.02 8.39 -1.35
N LYS A 40 -1.20 8.92 -1.33
CA LYS A 40 -2.37 8.30 -1.99
C LYS A 40 -2.17 8.16 -3.50
N SER A 41 -1.58 9.17 -4.14
CA SER A 41 -1.25 9.13 -5.57
C SER A 41 -0.25 8.00 -5.87
N THR A 42 0.83 7.91 -5.08
CA THR A 42 1.83 6.85 -5.21
C THR A 42 1.23 5.46 -4.95
N GLN A 43 0.40 5.31 -3.92
CA GLN A 43 -0.31 4.07 -3.63
C GLN A 43 -1.20 3.64 -4.81
N THR A 44 -1.93 4.60 -5.41
CA THR A 44 -2.79 4.35 -6.56
C THR A 44 -1.97 3.91 -7.78
N ARG A 45 -0.86 4.58 -8.08
CA ARG A 45 0.04 4.20 -9.18
C ARG A 45 0.64 2.82 -8.99
N ASN A 46 1.09 2.50 -7.77
CA ASN A 46 1.64 1.18 -7.45
C ASN A 46 0.57 0.09 -7.61
N ARG A 47 -0.66 0.35 -7.17
CA ARG A 47 -1.79 -0.56 -7.37
C ARG A 47 -2.06 -0.78 -8.86
N LEU A 48 -2.17 0.28 -9.65
CA LEU A 48 -2.42 0.17 -11.10
C LEU A 48 -1.29 -0.58 -11.81
N ALA A 49 -0.03 -0.32 -11.43
CA ALA A 49 1.11 -1.03 -11.98
C ALA A 49 1.08 -2.52 -11.64
N TRP A 50 0.70 -2.87 -10.40
CA TRP A 50 0.50 -4.26 -9.99
C TRP A 50 -0.67 -4.91 -10.76
N GLU A 51 -1.83 -4.26 -10.85
CA GLU A 51 -2.98 -4.75 -11.61
C GLU A 51 -2.63 -4.97 -13.09
N THR A 52 -1.84 -4.07 -13.68
CA THR A 52 -1.36 -4.18 -15.06
C THR A 52 -0.43 -5.40 -15.25
N ARG A 53 0.46 -5.66 -14.29
CA ARG A 53 1.33 -6.86 -14.32
C ARG A 53 0.50 -8.12 -14.26
N ILE A 54 -0.45 -8.21 -13.32
CA ILE A 54 -1.35 -9.37 -13.21
C ILE A 54 -2.18 -9.56 -14.50
N ALA A 55 -2.69 -8.48 -15.09
CA ALA A 55 -3.43 -8.56 -16.34
C ALA A 55 -2.56 -9.04 -17.52
N LYS A 56 -1.27 -8.70 -17.52
CA LYS A 56 -0.29 -9.20 -18.49
C LYS A 56 -0.01 -10.69 -18.24
N ASP A 57 0.28 -11.07 -17.01
CA ASP A 57 0.62 -12.45 -16.64
C ASP A 57 -0.56 -13.41 -16.88
N ARG A 58 -1.80 -12.96 -16.70
CA ARG A 58 -3.01 -13.72 -17.05
C ARG A 58 -3.13 -14.05 -18.54
N LYS A 59 -2.46 -13.32 -19.42
CA LYS A 59 -2.44 -13.58 -20.86
C LYS A 59 -1.32 -14.54 -21.27
N ASP A 60 -0.42 -14.88 -20.36
CA ASP A 60 0.66 -15.84 -20.56
C ASP A 60 0.24 -17.21 -19.99
N PRO A 61 -0.04 -18.21 -20.86
CA PRO A 61 -0.46 -19.53 -20.41
C PRO A 61 0.54 -20.21 -19.47
N ALA A 62 1.85 -19.94 -19.63
CA ALA A 62 2.87 -20.52 -18.77
C ALA A 62 2.85 -19.88 -17.37
N ALA A 63 2.63 -18.57 -17.28
CA ALA A 63 2.49 -17.87 -16.00
C ALA A 63 1.22 -18.31 -15.26
N VAL A 64 0.11 -18.51 -15.98
CA VAL A 64 -1.14 -19.05 -15.41
C VAL A 64 -0.93 -20.46 -14.87
N ALA A 65 -0.38 -21.37 -15.67
CA ALA A 65 -0.14 -22.77 -15.25
C ALA A 65 0.84 -22.85 -14.06
N TRP A 66 1.85 -21.98 -14.02
CA TRP A 66 2.75 -21.88 -12.87
C TRP A 66 2.01 -21.41 -11.61
N ALA A 67 1.14 -20.39 -11.72
CA ALA A 67 0.38 -19.86 -10.60
C ALA A 67 -0.62 -20.88 -10.04
N GLU A 68 -1.31 -21.63 -10.89
CA GLU A 68 -2.21 -22.73 -10.50
C GLU A 68 -1.46 -23.80 -9.71
N LYS A 69 -0.30 -24.24 -10.21
CA LYS A 69 0.54 -25.22 -9.51
C LYS A 69 1.00 -24.71 -8.13
N GLN A 70 1.33 -23.44 -7.99
CA GLN A 70 1.70 -22.86 -6.69
C GLN A 70 0.51 -22.79 -5.73
N ALA A 71 -0.69 -22.48 -6.22
CA ALA A 71 -1.90 -22.47 -5.43
C ALA A 71 -2.19 -23.87 -4.86
N ASP A 72 -2.06 -24.92 -5.69
CA ASP A 72 -2.23 -26.31 -5.27
C ASP A 72 -1.21 -26.73 -4.21
N LEU A 73 0.06 -26.34 -4.37
CA LEU A 73 1.10 -26.62 -3.38
C LEU A 73 0.84 -25.93 -2.04
N LEU A 74 0.32 -24.71 -2.06
CA LEU A 74 -0.05 -23.98 -0.84
C LEU A 74 -1.26 -24.62 -0.15
N ALA A 75 -2.28 -25.03 -0.92
CA ALA A 75 -3.43 -25.76 -0.40
C ALA A 75 -3.00 -27.08 0.25
N ALA A 76 -2.13 -27.86 -0.42
CA ALA A 76 -1.60 -29.11 0.12
C ALA A 76 -0.81 -28.88 1.43
N ARG A 77 0.01 -27.83 1.51
CA ARG A 77 0.73 -27.47 2.75
C ARG A 77 -0.23 -27.07 3.87
N LEU A 78 -1.30 -26.35 3.55
CA LEU A 78 -2.33 -25.98 4.53
C LEU A 78 -3.03 -27.24 5.08
N THR A 79 -3.43 -28.15 4.20
CA THR A 79 -4.06 -29.43 4.59
C THR A 79 -3.13 -30.27 5.46
N GLN A 80 -1.85 -30.38 5.11
CA GLN A 80 -0.85 -31.08 5.93
C GLN A 80 -0.70 -30.44 7.31
N ARG A 81 -0.69 -29.11 7.38
CA ARG A 81 -0.61 -28.39 8.66
C ARG A 81 -1.85 -28.61 9.53
N GLN A 82 -3.04 -28.61 8.93
CA GLN A 82 -4.28 -28.88 9.65
C GLN A 82 -4.35 -30.33 10.15
N ALA A 83 -3.93 -31.29 9.32
CA ALA A 83 -3.87 -32.70 9.69
C ALA A 83 -2.83 -32.98 10.80
N ALA A 84 -1.76 -32.17 10.90
CA ALA A 84 -0.75 -32.27 11.95
C ALA A 84 -1.15 -31.55 13.26
N GLN A 85 -2.24 -30.77 13.24
CA GLN A 85 -2.76 -30.04 14.41
C GLN A 85 -3.97 -30.72 15.07
N GLY A 86 -4.51 -31.79 14.45
CA GLY A 86 -5.52 -32.68 15.01
C GLY A 86 -4.91 -34.03 15.37
#